data_AF-A0A815BWF4-F1
#
_entry.id   AF-A0A815BWF4-F1
#
_cell.length_a   1.000
_cell.length_b   1.000
_cell.length_c   1.000
_cell.angle_alpha   90.00
_cell.angle_beta   90.00
_cell.angle_gamma   90.00
#
_symmetry.space_group_name_H-M   'P 1'
#
loop_
_entity.id
_entity.type
_entity.pdbx_description
1 polymer ?
#
loop_
_entity_poly.entity_id
_entity_poly.type
_entity_poly.pdbx_seq_one_letter_code
_entity_poly.pdbx_strand_id
1 'polypeptide(L)'
;MHAETPVCYNCDELSRTQQGNNNAYCQDNEISWLNWDNCDQQLLAFTQKLIELRRRHPVFRRRRWFRGQPVKDGEIEDIAWFKFDGKHMQEEDWQHDYAKSFGVFINGRGMRSRTSLGVRVVDDSFYIIFNAYHGCIDYKLPSKEYAEDWTKVLDTSKGYVVTDGDEGEKFKADGTITVHDNSILLLHHAILKHENLP
;
A
#
# COMPACT_ATOMS: atom_id res chain seq x y z
N MET A 1 13.38 -2.37 -0.17
CA MET A 1 12.05 -3.03 -0.03
C MET A 1 11.90 -4.10 -1.10
N HIS A 2 11.46 -5.31 -0.74
CA HIS A 2 11.11 -6.40 -1.68
C HIS A 2 9.59 -6.62 -1.63
N ALA A 3 8.98 -6.93 -2.77
CA ALA A 3 7.60 -7.39 -2.82
C ALA A 3 7.60 -8.91 -2.62
N GLU A 4 7.50 -9.36 -1.37
CA GLU A 4 7.47 -10.79 -1.05
C GLU A 4 6.14 -11.45 -1.43
N THR A 5 6.11 -12.79 -1.38
CA THR A 5 4.87 -13.56 -1.52
C THR A 5 4.17 -13.52 -0.16
N PRO A 6 3.06 -12.80 -0.01
CA PRO A 6 2.34 -12.79 1.27
C PRO A 6 1.75 -14.17 1.54
N VAL A 7 1.77 -14.56 2.81
CA VAL A 7 1.05 -15.72 3.31
C VAL A 7 0.00 -15.20 4.29
N CYS A 8 -1.26 -15.50 4.03
CA CYS A 8 -2.33 -15.31 5.00
C CYS A 8 -2.46 -16.61 5.81
N TYR A 9 -2.54 -16.51 7.13
CA TYR A 9 -2.77 -17.70 7.95
C TYR A 9 -4.23 -18.14 7.77
N ASN A 10 -4.48 -19.44 7.91
CA ASN A 10 -5.79 -20.01 7.65
C ASN A 10 -6.87 -19.31 8.50
N CYS A 11 -7.84 -18.71 7.79
CA CYS A 11 -9.05 -18.11 8.35
C CYS A 11 -8.85 -16.83 9.16
N ASP A 12 -7.70 -16.16 9.01
CA ASP A 12 -7.50 -14.80 9.54
C ASP A 12 -8.55 -13.83 8.98
N GLU A 13 -8.94 -14.01 7.71
CA GLU A 13 -9.98 -13.23 7.03
C GLU A 13 -11.37 -13.41 7.63
N LEU A 14 -11.57 -14.43 8.48
CA LEU A 14 -12.82 -14.72 9.20
C LEU A 14 -12.80 -14.26 10.66
N SER A 15 -11.74 -13.55 11.08
CA SER A 15 -11.49 -13.15 12.48
C SER A 15 -11.32 -14.35 13.42
N ARG A 16 -10.63 -15.42 12.97
CA ARG A 16 -10.35 -16.60 13.80
C ARG A 16 -9.58 -16.19 15.07
N THR A 17 -10.03 -16.67 16.23
CA THR A 17 -9.39 -16.41 17.52
C THR A 17 -9.06 -17.71 18.25
N GLN A 18 -7.90 -17.74 18.89
CA GLN A 18 -7.50 -18.79 19.84
C GLN A 18 -7.57 -18.27 21.29
N GLN A 19 -8.33 -17.18 21.53
CA GLN A 19 -8.49 -16.50 22.82
C GLN A 19 -7.14 -16.13 23.48
N GLY A 20 -6.16 -15.72 22.66
CA GLY A 20 -4.82 -15.38 23.12
C GLY A 20 -3.86 -16.56 23.29
N ASN A 21 -4.31 -17.80 23.07
CA ASN A 21 -3.42 -18.95 23.03
C ASN A 21 -2.60 -18.95 21.74
N ASN A 22 -1.30 -18.63 21.83
CA ASN A 22 -0.38 -18.64 20.70
C ASN A 22 0.28 -20.01 20.44
N ASN A 23 -0.14 -21.06 21.17
CA ASN A 23 0.44 -22.40 21.09
C ASN A 23 -0.63 -23.51 21.24
N ALA A 24 -1.71 -23.43 20.48
CA ALA A 24 -2.84 -24.37 20.55
C ALA A 24 -2.59 -25.75 19.89
N TYR A 25 -1.34 -26.25 19.90
CA TYR A 25 -0.94 -27.45 19.14
C TYR A 25 -1.62 -28.75 19.60
N CYS A 26 -2.01 -28.84 20.88
CA CYS A 26 -2.67 -30.00 21.48
C CYS A 26 -4.17 -29.80 21.73
N GLN A 27 -4.76 -28.72 21.21
CA GLN A 27 -6.16 -28.39 21.42
C GLN A 27 -6.97 -28.89 20.23
N ASP A 28 -7.71 -29.99 20.40
CA ASP A 28 -8.72 -30.46 19.44
C ASP A 28 -10.12 -30.12 19.98
N ASN A 29 -10.47 -28.84 19.89
CA ASN A 29 -11.70 -28.26 20.41
C ASN A 29 -11.97 -26.90 19.77
N GLU A 30 -12.97 -26.18 20.26
CA GLU A 30 -13.43 -24.89 19.73
C GLU A 30 -12.35 -23.78 19.71
N ILE A 31 -11.24 -23.93 20.45
CA ILE A 31 -10.10 -23.00 20.39
C ILE A 31 -9.33 -23.14 19.07
N SER A 32 -9.29 -24.33 18.47
CA SER A 32 -8.58 -24.59 17.21
C SER A 32 -9.51 -24.73 16.01
N TRP A 33 -10.75 -25.16 16.24
CA TRP A 33 -11.75 -25.32 15.19
C TRP A 33 -12.18 -23.97 14.59
N LEU A 34 -12.67 -24.03 13.35
CA LEU A 34 -13.17 -22.86 12.65
C LEU A 34 -14.64 -22.63 12.99
N ASN A 35 -14.97 -21.41 13.41
CA ASN A 35 -16.35 -21.01 13.68
C ASN A 35 -16.98 -20.36 12.43
N TRP A 36 -17.66 -21.17 11.63
CA TRP A 36 -18.35 -20.70 10.42
C TRP A 36 -19.56 -19.81 10.72
N ASP A 37 -20.23 -20.02 11.85
CA ASP A 37 -21.47 -19.32 12.19
C ASP A 37 -21.24 -17.85 12.59
N ASN A 38 -20.06 -17.53 13.13
CA ASN A 38 -19.70 -16.19 13.60
C ASN A 38 -18.56 -15.54 12.78
N CYS A 39 -18.49 -15.84 11.48
CA CYS A 39 -17.49 -15.26 10.59
C CYS A 39 -17.64 -13.74 10.44
N ASP A 40 -16.53 -13.02 10.50
CA ASP A 40 -16.49 -11.59 10.21
C ASP A 40 -16.57 -11.34 8.70
N GLN A 41 -17.79 -11.13 8.22
CA GLN A 41 -18.07 -10.88 6.80
C GLN A 41 -17.45 -9.57 6.30
N GLN A 42 -17.28 -8.58 7.18
CA GLN A 42 -16.68 -7.30 6.79
C GLN A 42 -15.17 -7.46 6.57
N LEU A 43 -14.48 -8.15 7.48
CA LEU A 43 -13.07 -8.46 7.32
C LEU A 43 -12.81 -9.36 6.11
N LEU A 44 -13.69 -10.34 5.87
CA LEU A 44 -13.60 -11.21 4.69
C LEU A 44 -13.70 -10.38 3.39
N ALA A 45 -14.72 -9.54 3.27
CA ALA A 45 -14.92 -8.69 2.10
C ALA A 45 -13.75 -7.69 1.92
N PHE A 46 -13.27 -7.10 3.01
CA PHE A 46 -12.10 -6.21 2.99
C PHE A 46 -10.84 -6.94 2.50
N THR A 47 -10.60 -8.15 3.02
CA THR A 47 -9.44 -8.98 2.63
C THR A 47 -9.51 -9.39 1.16
N GLN A 48 -10.69 -9.76 0.67
CA GLN A 48 -10.91 -10.07 -0.75
C GLN A 48 -10.58 -8.88 -1.65
N LYS A 49 -11.04 -7.67 -1.30
CA LYS A 49 -10.73 -6.43 -2.03
C LYS A 49 -9.23 -6.11 -2.02
N LEU A 50 -8.54 -6.33 -0.89
CA LEU A 50 -7.08 -6.16 -0.82
C LEU A 50 -6.33 -7.16 -1.72
N ILE A 51 -6.77 -8.42 -1.76
CA ILE A 51 -6.18 -9.44 -2.64
C ILE A 51 -6.40 -9.05 -4.11
N GLU A 52 -7.59 -8.56 -4.45
CA GLU A 52 -7.92 -8.08 -5.79
C GLU A 52 -7.04 -6.90 -6.20
N LEU A 53 -6.93 -5.88 -5.34
CA LEU A 53 -6.05 -4.72 -5.55
C LEU A 53 -4.60 -5.16 -5.82
N ARG A 54 -4.07 -6.07 -4.99
CA ARG A 54 -2.73 -6.65 -5.18
C ARG A 54 -2.59 -7.39 -6.52
N ARG A 55 -3.61 -8.16 -6.91
CA ARG A 55 -3.62 -8.92 -8.17
C ARG A 55 -3.75 -8.01 -9.40
N ARG A 56 -4.38 -6.86 -9.26
CA ARG A 56 -4.56 -5.88 -10.34
C ARG A 56 -3.28 -5.11 -10.64
N HIS A 57 -2.48 -4.81 -9.62
CA HIS A 57 -1.31 -3.93 -9.73
C HIS A 57 0.01 -4.71 -9.63
N PRO A 58 0.70 -4.99 -10.76
CA PRO A 58 2.03 -5.60 -10.77
C PRO A 58 3.08 -4.88 -9.91
N VAL A 59 2.90 -3.59 -9.63
CA VAL A 59 3.85 -2.82 -8.79
C VAL A 59 3.97 -3.38 -7.37
N PHE A 60 2.93 -4.03 -6.85
CA PHE A 60 2.99 -4.73 -5.57
C PHE A 60 3.60 -6.13 -5.68
N ARG A 61 3.73 -6.70 -6.88
CA ARG A 61 4.21 -8.08 -7.15
C ARG A 61 5.53 -8.08 -7.93
N ARG A 62 6.38 -7.09 -7.67
CA ARG A 62 7.66 -6.92 -8.38
C ARG A 62 8.60 -8.09 -8.12
N ARG A 63 9.28 -8.55 -9.17
CA ARG A 63 10.34 -9.58 -9.09
C ARG A 63 11.73 -9.02 -8.78
N ARG A 64 11.91 -7.70 -8.83
CA ARG A 64 13.20 -7.03 -8.69
C ARG A 64 13.10 -5.94 -7.63
N TRP A 65 14.21 -5.77 -6.90
CA TRP A 65 14.41 -4.74 -5.90
C TRP A 65 14.21 -3.34 -6.46
N PHE A 66 13.68 -2.45 -5.62
CA PHE A 66 13.81 -1.01 -5.84
C PHE A 66 15.26 -0.57 -5.67
N ARG A 67 15.67 0.47 -6.38
CA ARG A 67 17.03 1.02 -6.30
C ARG A 67 17.12 2.39 -5.64
N GLY A 68 16.01 3.10 -5.46
CA GLY A 68 16.02 4.49 -5.02
C GLY A 68 16.73 5.39 -6.03
N GLN A 69 16.65 5.04 -7.32
CA GLN A 69 17.33 5.73 -8.41
C GLN A 69 16.32 6.18 -9.45
N PRO A 70 16.58 7.30 -10.15
CA PRO A 70 15.83 7.73 -11.32
C PRO A 70 15.48 6.57 -12.26
N VAL A 71 14.21 6.52 -12.68
CA VAL A 71 13.73 5.47 -13.60
C VAL A 71 14.40 5.58 -14.97
N LYS A 72 14.69 6.81 -15.38
CA LYS A 72 15.58 7.21 -16.47
C LYS A 72 16.25 8.54 -16.09
N ASP A 73 17.26 8.95 -16.83
CA ASP A 73 17.89 10.25 -16.64
C ASP A 73 16.85 11.38 -16.73
N GLY A 74 16.73 12.18 -15.67
CA GLY A 74 15.75 13.27 -15.55
C GLY A 74 14.34 12.84 -15.15
N GLU A 75 14.07 11.55 -14.93
CA GLU A 75 12.82 11.06 -14.32
C GLU A 75 12.98 10.89 -12.80
N ILE A 76 11.87 10.92 -12.05
CA ILE A 76 11.86 10.63 -10.61
C ILE A 76 12.27 9.18 -10.32
N GLU A 77 12.71 8.92 -9.08
CA GLU A 77 13.15 7.60 -8.65
C GLU A 77 12.07 6.51 -8.63
N ASP A 78 12.49 5.25 -8.57
CA ASP A 78 11.59 4.10 -8.54
C ASP A 78 10.88 3.89 -7.19
N ILE A 79 11.42 4.48 -6.11
CA ILE A 79 10.84 4.54 -4.77
C ILE A 79 11.35 5.79 -4.05
N ALA A 80 10.47 6.50 -3.34
CA ALA A 80 10.85 7.67 -2.53
C ALA A 80 10.17 7.62 -1.16
N TRP A 81 10.82 8.18 -0.14
CA TRP A 81 10.36 8.15 1.25
C TRP A 81 10.15 9.57 1.75
N PHE A 82 9.03 9.81 2.44
CA PHE A 82 8.57 11.14 2.81
C PHE A 82 8.23 11.23 4.29
N LYS A 83 8.55 12.38 4.87
CA LYS A 83 8.04 12.83 6.16
C LYS A 83 6.61 13.35 6.02
N PHE A 84 5.95 13.57 7.16
CA PHE A 84 4.61 14.18 7.19
C PHE A 84 4.57 15.59 6.59
N ASP A 85 5.68 16.33 6.59
CA ASP A 85 5.76 17.66 5.98
C ASP A 85 5.97 17.65 4.45
N GLY A 86 5.94 16.46 3.83
CA GLY A 86 6.09 16.28 2.39
C GLY A 86 7.53 16.35 1.89
N LYS A 87 8.54 16.46 2.78
CA LYS A 87 9.95 16.40 2.40
C LYS A 87 10.46 14.97 2.37
N HIS A 88 11.51 14.75 1.59
CA HIS A 88 12.23 13.48 1.57
C HIS A 88 12.83 13.16 2.94
N MET A 89 12.68 11.90 3.36
CA MET A 89 13.41 11.36 4.51
C MET A 89 14.91 11.30 4.20
N GLN A 90 15.72 11.84 5.10
CA GLN A 90 17.17 11.71 5.10
C GLN A 90 17.60 10.50 5.95
N GLU A 91 18.87 10.09 5.86
CA GLU A 91 19.44 8.98 6.64
C GLU A 91 19.18 9.15 8.15
N GLU A 92 19.33 10.38 8.65
CA GLU A 92 19.19 10.72 10.07
C GLU A 92 17.73 10.61 10.55
N ASP A 93 16.77 10.89 9.67
CA ASP A 93 15.34 10.83 9.99
C ASP A 93 14.91 9.41 10.40
N TRP A 94 15.61 8.36 9.92
CA TRP A 94 15.34 6.96 10.23
C TRP A 94 15.72 6.55 11.65
N GLN A 95 16.61 7.30 12.30
CA GLN A 95 17.11 6.97 13.64
C GLN A 95 16.23 7.53 14.76
N HIS A 96 15.17 8.28 14.43
CA HIS A 96 14.26 8.88 15.41
C HIS A 96 12.98 8.04 15.60
N ASP A 97 12.40 8.05 16.81
CA ASP A 97 11.19 7.27 17.14
C ASP A 97 9.96 7.57 16.26
N TYR A 98 9.91 8.74 15.61
CA TYR A 98 8.88 9.12 14.64
C TYR A 98 9.04 8.40 13.27
N ALA A 99 10.12 7.65 13.05
CA ALA A 99 10.35 6.86 11.83
C ALA A 99 9.31 5.73 11.61
N LYS A 100 8.34 5.56 12.51
CA LYS A 100 7.21 4.64 12.35
C LYS A 100 6.03 5.25 11.58
N SER A 101 6.03 6.57 11.35
CA SER A 101 5.00 7.26 10.58
C SER A 101 5.62 8.01 9.40
N PHE A 102 5.44 7.50 8.19
CA PHE A 102 6.06 8.01 6.96
C PHE A 102 5.24 7.71 5.71
N GLY A 103 5.52 8.43 4.63
CA GLY A 103 4.99 8.18 3.30
C GLY A 103 5.99 7.45 2.41
N VAL A 104 5.50 6.58 1.53
CA VAL A 104 6.29 5.84 0.53
C VAL A 104 5.66 6.05 -0.83
N PHE A 105 6.39 6.67 -1.73
CA PHE A 105 6.04 6.71 -3.14
C PHE A 105 6.63 5.51 -3.86
N ILE A 106 5.84 4.88 -4.72
CA ILE A 106 6.24 3.79 -5.59
C ILE A 106 5.92 4.18 -7.02
N ASN A 107 6.96 4.25 -7.86
CA ASN A 107 6.79 4.64 -9.26
C ASN A 107 6.37 3.45 -10.13
N GLY A 108 5.18 3.53 -10.72
CA GLY A 108 4.63 2.52 -11.63
C GLY A 108 5.43 2.36 -12.93
N ARG A 109 6.08 3.43 -13.41
CA ARG A 109 7.03 3.38 -14.53
C ARG A 109 8.35 2.76 -14.12
N GLY A 110 8.71 2.80 -12.84
CA GLY A 110 9.98 2.29 -12.30
C GLY A 110 10.14 0.76 -12.29
N MET A 111 9.17 0.01 -12.81
CA MET A 111 9.30 -1.44 -12.93
C MET A 111 10.31 -1.83 -14.02
N ARG A 112 11.36 -2.53 -13.57
CA ARG A 112 12.40 -3.10 -14.45
C ARG A 112 12.09 -4.52 -14.92
N SER A 113 10.84 -4.96 -14.76
CA SER A 113 10.38 -6.28 -15.18
C SER A 113 9.81 -6.22 -16.60
N ARG A 114 9.94 -7.34 -17.32
CA ARG A 114 9.35 -7.53 -18.65
C ARG A 114 8.36 -8.70 -18.61
N THR A 115 7.34 -8.65 -19.45
CA THR A 115 6.43 -9.77 -19.69
C THR A 115 7.17 -10.91 -20.40
N SER A 116 6.53 -12.07 -20.54
CA SER A 116 7.06 -13.20 -21.33
C SER A 116 7.36 -12.82 -22.79
N LEU A 117 6.69 -11.80 -23.32
CA LEU A 117 6.90 -11.24 -24.66
C LEU A 117 7.99 -10.15 -24.70
N GLY A 118 8.70 -9.92 -23.61
CA GLY A 118 9.75 -8.89 -23.53
C GLY A 118 9.23 -7.45 -23.39
N VAL A 119 7.93 -7.22 -23.27
CA VAL A 119 7.35 -5.87 -23.11
C VAL A 119 7.59 -5.36 -21.69
N ARG A 120 7.95 -4.07 -21.53
CA ARG A 120 8.11 -3.45 -20.21
C ARG A 120 6.78 -3.46 -19.47
N VAL A 121 6.79 -3.91 -18.22
CA VAL A 121 5.62 -3.80 -17.35
C VAL A 121 5.55 -2.37 -16.81
N VAL A 122 4.41 -1.71 -16.99
CA VAL A 122 4.08 -0.39 -16.42
C VAL A 122 2.76 -0.53 -15.69
N ASP A 123 2.61 0.20 -14.60
CA ASP A 123 1.43 0.24 -13.74
C ASP A 123 1.23 1.68 -13.28
N ASP A 124 0.18 1.93 -12.50
CA ASP A 124 -0.03 3.19 -11.80
C ASP A 124 1.06 3.44 -10.76
N SER A 125 1.23 4.71 -10.40
CA SER A 125 2.09 5.11 -9.29
C SER A 125 1.28 5.19 -8.00
N PHE A 126 1.90 4.83 -6.88
CA PHE A 126 1.22 4.75 -5.59
C PHE A 126 1.94 5.55 -4.53
N TYR A 127 1.17 6.12 -3.61
CA TYR A 127 1.68 6.73 -2.39
C TYR A 127 1.02 6.08 -1.18
N ILE A 128 1.85 5.41 -0.37
CA ILE A 128 1.43 4.65 0.82
C ILE A 128 1.81 5.47 2.04
N ILE A 129 0.86 5.78 2.91
CA ILE A 129 1.12 6.49 4.16
C ILE A 129 0.90 5.50 5.30
N PHE A 130 1.92 5.32 6.13
CA PHE A 130 1.85 4.58 7.37
C PHE A 130 1.76 5.58 8.51
N ASN A 131 0.71 5.48 9.33
CA ASN A 131 0.65 6.19 10.60
C ASN A 131 0.57 5.17 11.75
N ALA A 132 1.72 4.87 12.36
CA ALA A 132 1.81 4.01 13.53
C ALA A 132 1.78 4.81 14.85
N TYR A 133 1.50 6.12 14.79
CA TYR A 133 1.28 6.96 15.96
C TYR A 133 -0.16 6.79 16.47
N HIS A 134 -0.37 7.06 17.75
CA HIS A 134 -1.67 6.95 18.43
C HIS A 134 -2.56 8.19 18.24
N GLY A 135 -2.17 9.12 17.37
CA GLY A 135 -2.92 10.31 17.02
C GLY A 135 -3.00 10.51 15.51
N CYS A 136 -3.92 11.38 15.10
CA CYS A 136 -4.02 11.81 13.71
C CYS A 136 -2.80 12.66 13.32
N ILE A 137 -2.29 12.46 12.11
CA ILE A 137 -1.19 13.26 11.55
C ILE A 137 -1.65 13.81 10.20
N ASP A 138 -1.41 15.10 9.99
CA ASP A 138 -1.59 15.75 8.70
C ASP A 138 -0.35 15.54 7.83
N TYR A 139 -0.54 14.84 6.71
CA TYR A 139 0.48 14.61 5.72
C TYR A 139 0.34 15.59 4.57
N LYS A 140 1.41 16.31 4.25
CA LYS A 140 1.53 17.03 2.99
C LYS A 140 1.87 16.04 1.87
N LEU A 141 1.04 16.02 0.82
CA LEU A 141 1.22 15.17 -0.34
C LEU A 141 2.44 15.61 -1.16
N PRO A 142 3.10 14.67 -1.86
CA PRO A 142 4.24 14.98 -2.71
C PRO A 142 3.91 16.05 -3.75
N SER A 143 4.96 16.74 -4.22
CA SER A 143 4.83 17.77 -5.24
C SER A 143 4.35 17.19 -6.58
N LYS A 144 3.99 18.09 -7.50
CA LYS A 144 3.57 17.72 -8.87
C LYS A 144 4.61 16.94 -9.68
N GLU A 145 5.87 16.88 -9.22
CA GLU A 145 6.89 16.02 -9.84
C GLU A 145 6.54 14.53 -9.73
N TYR A 146 5.75 14.16 -8.72
CA TYR A 146 5.32 12.78 -8.46
C TYR A 146 3.96 12.45 -9.10
N ALA A 147 3.00 13.36 -8.96
CA ALA A 147 1.66 13.27 -9.55
C ALA A 147 0.95 14.62 -9.42
N GLU A 148 0.11 15.00 -10.39
CA GLU A 148 -0.73 16.21 -10.29
C GLU A 148 -1.94 16.01 -9.36
N ASP A 149 -2.48 14.80 -9.38
CA ASP A 149 -3.64 14.38 -8.62
C ASP A 149 -3.45 12.97 -8.07
N TRP A 150 -4.04 12.76 -6.91
CA TRP A 150 -4.03 11.53 -6.16
C TRP A 150 -5.46 11.09 -5.91
N THR A 151 -5.73 9.79 -6.09
CA THR A 151 -7.03 9.21 -5.77
C THR A 151 -6.87 8.23 -4.62
N LYS A 152 -7.73 8.29 -3.61
CA LYS A 152 -7.68 7.39 -2.45
C LYS A 152 -8.28 6.03 -2.77
N VAL A 153 -7.47 4.99 -2.58
CA VAL A 153 -7.84 3.59 -2.89
C VAL A 153 -7.95 2.70 -1.66
N LEU A 154 -7.31 3.06 -0.54
CA LEU A 154 -7.36 2.32 0.72
C LEU A 154 -7.34 3.31 1.88
N ASP A 155 -8.16 3.05 2.89
CA ASP A 155 -8.10 3.70 4.20
C ASP A 155 -8.52 2.68 5.26
N THR A 156 -7.54 2.15 6.00
CA THR A 156 -7.79 1.09 7.00
C THR A 156 -8.56 1.60 8.21
N SER A 157 -8.54 2.92 8.49
CA SER A 157 -9.32 3.51 9.60
C SER A 157 -10.83 3.44 9.35
N LYS A 158 -11.23 3.26 8.09
CA LYS A 158 -12.64 3.20 7.66
C LYS A 158 -13.01 1.85 7.05
N GLY A 159 -12.10 0.88 7.01
CA GLY A 159 -12.29 -0.37 6.26
C GLY A 159 -12.57 -0.12 4.77
N TYR A 160 -12.10 1.00 4.22
CA TYR A 160 -12.41 1.44 2.87
C TYR A 160 -11.37 0.91 1.89
N VAL A 161 -11.84 0.25 0.82
CA VAL A 161 -11.03 -0.12 -0.35
C VAL A 161 -11.86 0.18 -1.59
N VAL A 162 -11.28 0.91 -2.53
CA VAL A 162 -11.94 1.22 -3.80
C VAL A 162 -12.22 -0.09 -4.56
N THR A 163 -13.39 -0.16 -5.20
CA THR A 163 -13.79 -1.27 -6.06
C THR A 163 -14.06 -0.77 -7.48
N ASP A 164 -14.18 -1.68 -8.43
CA ASP A 164 -14.45 -1.31 -9.83
C ASP A 164 -15.72 -0.44 -9.94
N GLY A 165 -15.55 0.75 -10.55
CA GLY A 165 -16.61 1.74 -10.74
C GLY A 165 -16.67 2.85 -9.69
N ASP A 166 -15.89 2.78 -8.62
CA ASP A 166 -15.73 3.88 -7.66
C ASP A 166 -14.59 4.82 -8.12
N GLU A 167 -14.87 6.12 -8.18
CA GLU A 167 -13.87 7.12 -8.58
C GLU A 167 -12.90 7.47 -7.44
N GLY A 168 -13.21 7.10 -6.20
CA GLY A 168 -12.43 7.45 -5.02
C GLY A 168 -12.39 8.95 -4.72
N GLU A 169 -11.93 9.29 -3.51
CA GLU A 169 -11.72 10.69 -3.12
C GLU A 169 -10.43 11.22 -3.76
N LYS A 170 -10.49 12.40 -4.39
CA LYS A 170 -9.37 13.00 -5.13
C LYS A 170 -8.70 14.12 -4.35
N PHE A 171 -7.38 14.17 -4.42
CA PHE A 171 -6.51 15.16 -3.79
C PHE A 171 -5.55 15.74 -4.82
N LYS A 172 -5.10 16.98 -4.60
CA LYS A 172 -4.08 17.62 -5.45
C LYS A 172 -2.69 17.45 -4.85
N ALA A 173 -1.69 17.47 -5.73
CA ALA A 173 -0.29 17.63 -5.33
C ALA A 173 -0.12 18.80 -4.34
N ASP A 174 0.85 18.70 -3.44
CA ASP A 174 1.10 19.67 -2.36
C ASP A 174 -0.07 19.90 -1.39
N GLY A 175 -1.22 19.24 -1.58
CA GLY A 175 -2.35 19.28 -0.66
C GLY A 175 -2.05 18.54 0.65
N THR A 176 -2.98 18.63 1.59
CA THR A 176 -2.86 17.96 2.89
C THR A 176 -3.94 16.89 3.03
N ILE A 177 -3.57 15.75 3.63
CA ILE A 177 -4.50 14.69 4.01
C ILE A 177 -4.28 14.32 5.48
N THR A 178 -5.36 14.22 6.24
CA THR A 178 -5.31 13.72 7.62
C THR A 178 -5.34 12.20 7.61
N VAL A 179 -4.34 11.58 8.23
CA VAL A 179 -4.25 10.13 8.39
C VAL A 179 -4.49 9.78 9.86
N HIS A 180 -5.51 8.97 10.11
CA HIS A 180 -5.89 8.56 11.47
C HIS A 180 -4.81 7.70 12.14
N ASP A 181 -4.88 7.58 13.45
CA ASP A 181 -3.95 6.77 14.24
C ASP A 181 -3.98 5.29 13.82
N ASN A 182 -2.84 4.61 13.97
CA ASN A 182 -2.68 3.18 13.69
C ASN A 182 -3.27 2.72 12.34
N SER A 183 -3.15 3.56 11.31
CA SER A 183 -3.80 3.34 10.02
C SER A 183 -2.83 3.43 8.84
N ILE A 184 -3.27 2.81 7.73
CA ILE A 184 -2.59 2.86 6.45
C ILE A 184 -3.54 3.48 5.44
N LEU A 185 -3.02 4.44 4.69
CA LEU A 185 -3.71 5.08 3.58
C LEU A 185 -2.94 4.79 2.29
N LEU A 186 -3.66 4.45 1.23
CA LEU A 186 -3.08 4.26 -0.10
C LEU A 186 -3.74 5.23 -1.08
N LEU A 187 -2.91 5.98 -1.78
CA LEU A 187 -3.30 6.79 -2.92
C LEU A 187 -2.71 6.19 -4.19
N HIS A 188 -3.40 6.36 -5.31
CA HIS A 188 -2.86 6.05 -6.64
C HIS A 188 -2.96 7.27 -7.56
N HIS A 189 -2.04 7.32 -8.51
CA HIS A 189 -2.05 8.23 -9.64
C HIS A 189 -2.03 7.38 -10.92
N ALA A 190 -3.09 7.51 -11.72
CA ALA A 190 -3.25 6.73 -12.93
C ALA A 190 -2.25 7.18 -13.99
N ILE A 191 -1.43 6.25 -14.49
CA ILE A 191 -0.51 6.56 -15.58
C ILE A 191 -1.26 6.28 -16.89
N LEU A 192 -1.63 7.35 -17.61
CA LEU A 192 -2.27 7.23 -18.92
C LEU A 192 -1.42 6.32 -19.82
N LYS A 193 -1.99 5.22 -20.32
CA LYS A 193 -1.33 4.25 -21.22
C LYS A 193 -1.01 4.81 -22.62
N HIS A 194 -1.17 6.12 -22.82
CA HIS A 194 -0.88 6.83 -24.05
C HIS A 194 0.42 7.64 -23.93
N GLU A 195 1.54 6.95 -23.76
CA GLU A 195 2.80 7.45 -24.31
C GLU A 195 3.31 6.36 -25.26
N ASN A 196 3.10 6.66 -26.55
CA ASN A 196 3.56 5.86 -27.67
C ASN A 196 4.99 5.37 -27.41
N LEU A 197 5.15 4.05 -27.32
CA LEU A 197 6.44 3.44 -27.60
C LEU A 197 6.73 3.76 -29.09
N PRO A 198 7.89 4.38 -29.42
CA PRO A 198 8.32 4.49 -30.80
C PRO A 198 8.54 3.10 -31.44
#